data_AF-Q7ZA16-F1
#
_entry.id   AF-Q7ZA16-F1
#
_cell.length_a   1.000
_cell.length_b   1.000
_cell.length_c   1.000
_cell.angle_alpha   90.00
_cell.angle_beta   90.00
_cell.angle_gamma   90.00
#
_symmetry.space_group_name_H-M   'P 1'
#
loop_
_entity.id
_entity.type
_entity.pdbx_description
1 polymer ?
#
loop_
_entity_poly.entity_id
_entity_poly.type
_entity_poly.pdbx_seq_one_letter_code
_entity_poly.pdbx_strand_id
1 'polypeptide(L)'
;VHLQTGQCGNQIGAAFWQQISGEHGLDSSGVYNGSSDLQLERLSVYSNEASGNKYVPRAVLVDLEPGTMDAVRAGPFGQLFRPDNFVFGQSGAGNNWAKGHYTEGAELVDQVLDVVRREAESCDCLQGFQITHSLGGGTGAGMGTLLISKIREEFPDRMMATFSVVPSPKVSDTVVEPYNATLSVHQLVENSDETFCIDN
;
A
#
# COMPACT_ATOMS: atom_id res chain seq x y z
N VAL A 1 1.15 -7.63 6.22
CA VAL A 1 0.06 -7.01 5.42
C VAL A 1 0.65 -5.90 4.58
N HIS A 2 0.26 -5.79 3.31
CA HIS A 2 0.78 -4.79 2.38
C HIS A 2 -0.23 -3.65 2.21
N LEU A 3 0.22 -2.40 2.27
CA LEU A 3 -0.59 -1.21 2.04
C LEU A 3 0.00 -0.39 0.90
N GLN A 4 -0.86 0.14 0.06
CA GLN A 4 -0.48 0.95 -1.10
C GLN A 4 -1.22 2.27 -0.99
N THR A 5 -0.47 3.38 -0.95
CA THR A 5 -1.08 4.69 -0.71
C THR A 5 -0.77 5.68 -1.83
N GLY A 6 -1.83 6.31 -2.33
CA GLY A 6 -1.78 7.27 -3.44
C GLY A 6 -1.41 6.66 -4.79
N GLN A 7 -1.44 7.49 -5.83
CA GLN A 7 -1.23 7.06 -7.21
C GLN A 7 0.06 6.24 -7.42
N CYS A 8 1.20 6.75 -6.95
CA CYS A 8 2.50 6.09 -7.12
C CYS A 8 2.56 4.75 -6.37
N GLY A 9 2.11 4.72 -5.10
CA GLY A 9 2.09 3.52 -4.27
C GLY A 9 1.25 2.40 -4.88
N ASN A 10 0.07 2.74 -5.43
CA ASN A 10 -0.83 1.80 -6.08
C ASN A 10 -0.27 1.29 -7.43
N GLN A 11 0.42 2.11 -8.21
CA GLN A 11 1.05 1.66 -9.47
C GLN A 11 2.20 0.69 -9.21
N ILE A 12 3.10 1.03 -8.28
CA ILE A 12 4.21 0.15 -7.87
C ILE A 12 3.65 -1.13 -7.26
N GLY A 13 2.66 -0.99 -6.40
CA GLY A 13 2.00 -2.11 -5.76
C GLY A 13 1.31 -3.05 -6.75
N ALA A 14 0.66 -2.54 -7.79
CA ALA A 14 0.09 -3.35 -8.86
C ALA A 14 1.17 -4.15 -9.61
N ALA A 15 2.30 -3.52 -9.94
CA ALA A 15 3.43 -4.19 -10.57
C ALA A 15 4.06 -5.25 -9.65
N PHE A 16 4.19 -4.95 -8.36
CA PHE A 16 4.67 -5.89 -7.34
C PHE A 16 3.78 -7.14 -7.27
N TRP A 17 2.46 -6.96 -7.18
CA TRP A 17 1.52 -8.08 -7.12
C TRP A 17 1.50 -8.90 -8.40
N GLN A 18 1.58 -8.26 -9.56
CA GLN A 18 1.72 -8.97 -10.83
C GLN A 18 2.96 -9.86 -10.85
N GLN A 19 4.11 -9.34 -10.39
CA GLN A 19 5.36 -10.08 -10.37
C GLN A 19 5.33 -11.25 -9.37
N ILE A 20 4.96 -10.99 -8.12
CA ILE A 20 4.93 -12.03 -7.07
C ILE A 20 3.89 -13.10 -7.36
N SER A 21 2.72 -12.74 -7.90
CA SER A 21 1.71 -13.72 -8.34
C SER A 21 2.27 -14.62 -9.44
N GLY A 22 2.99 -14.06 -10.42
CA GLY A 22 3.64 -14.84 -11.47
C GLY A 22 4.71 -15.80 -10.95
N GLU A 23 5.55 -15.33 -10.01
CA GLU A 23 6.60 -16.15 -9.37
C GLU A 23 6.01 -17.33 -8.59
N HIS A 24 4.86 -17.10 -7.92
CA HIS A 24 4.11 -18.13 -7.21
C HIS A 24 3.14 -18.94 -8.11
N GLY A 25 3.15 -18.73 -9.43
CA GLY A 25 2.32 -19.51 -10.37
C GLY A 25 0.82 -19.23 -10.27
N LEU A 26 0.42 -18.06 -9.77
CA LEU A 26 -0.96 -17.59 -9.73
C LEU A 26 -1.33 -16.87 -11.02
N ASP A 27 -2.51 -17.15 -11.55
CA ASP A 27 -3.07 -16.37 -12.65
C ASP A 27 -3.72 -15.05 -12.18
N SER A 28 -4.28 -14.27 -13.11
CA SER A 28 -4.94 -13.00 -12.83
C SER A 28 -6.19 -13.10 -11.96
N SER A 29 -6.76 -14.30 -11.82
CA SER A 29 -7.91 -14.58 -10.97
C SER A 29 -7.52 -15.09 -9.57
N GLY A 30 -6.22 -15.32 -9.35
CA GLY A 30 -5.64 -15.85 -8.12
C GLY A 30 -5.65 -17.38 -8.06
N VAL A 31 -5.94 -18.09 -9.15
CA VAL A 31 -5.93 -19.55 -9.16
C VAL A 31 -4.51 -20.05 -9.40
N TYR A 32 -4.09 -21.05 -8.61
CA TYR A 32 -2.77 -21.66 -8.75
C TYR A 32 -2.71 -22.61 -9.95
N ASN A 33 -1.81 -22.29 -10.89
CA ASN A 33 -1.48 -23.09 -12.08
C ASN A 33 0.03 -23.41 -12.13
N GLY A 34 0.72 -23.31 -10.99
CA GLY A 34 2.15 -23.57 -10.89
C GLY A 34 2.50 -25.07 -10.99
N SER A 35 3.80 -25.34 -11.04
CA SER A 35 4.33 -26.70 -11.23
C SER A 35 5.28 -27.17 -10.12
N SER A 36 5.57 -26.31 -9.14
CA SER A 36 6.54 -26.60 -8.08
C SER A 36 5.94 -26.37 -6.70
N ASP A 37 6.09 -27.35 -5.80
CA ASP A 37 5.62 -27.25 -4.41
C ASP A 37 6.28 -26.08 -3.65
N LEU A 38 7.49 -25.67 -4.06
CA LEU A 38 8.18 -24.51 -3.50
C LEU A 38 7.41 -23.19 -3.72
N GLN A 39 6.58 -23.11 -4.77
CA GLN A 39 5.73 -21.95 -5.02
C GLN A 39 4.59 -21.83 -4.00
N LEU A 40 4.19 -22.92 -3.34
CA LEU A 40 3.12 -22.91 -2.35
C LEU A 40 3.63 -22.78 -0.92
N GLU A 41 4.86 -23.23 -0.63
CA GLU A 41 5.40 -23.37 0.74
C GLU A 41 5.27 -22.09 1.59
N ARG A 42 5.49 -20.91 0.99
CA ARG A 42 5.45 -19.61 1.70
C ARG A 42 4.45 -18.62 1.13
N LEU A 43 3.50 -19.09 0.31
CA LEU A 43 2.49 -18.23 -0.30
C LEU A 43 1.59 -17.55 0.74
N SER A 44 1.37 -18.21 1.89
CA SER A 44 0.54 -17.71 3.00
C SER A 44 1.03 -16.39 3.62
N VAL A 45 2.31 -16.03 3.42
CA VAL A 45 2.91 -14.77 3.90
C VAL A 45 2.24 -13.57 3.23
N TYR A 46 2.03 -13.64 1.92
CA TYR A 46 1.48 -12.55 1.12
C TYR A 46 0.02 -12.74 0.73
N SER A 47 -0.47 -13.98 0.70
CA SER A 47 -1.81 -14.31 0.23
C SER A 47 -2.62 -15.07 1.27
N ASN A 48 -3.92 -14.81 1.27
CA ASN A 48 -4.93 -15.61 1.95
C ASN A 48 -5.43 -16.71 1.00
N GLU A 49 -5.52 -17.95 1.49
CA GLU A 49 -6.22 -19.01 0.76
C GLU A 49 -7.73 -18.83 0.94
N ALA A 50 -8.42 -18.62 -0.18
CA ALA A 50 -9.88 -18.62 -0.27
C ALA A 50 -10.37 -19.97 -0.80
N SER A 51 -11.69 -20.15 -0.87
CA SER A 51 -12.28 -21.38 -1.40
C SER A 51 -11.91 -21.61 -2.88
N GLY A 52 -11.76 -22.88 -3.25
CA GLY A 52 -11.56 -23.28 -4.65
C GLY A 52 -10.14 -23.06 -5.18
N ASN A 53 -9.11 -23.21 -4.32
CA ASN A 53 -7.70 -23.07 -4.71
C ASN A 53 -7.36 -21.67 -5.25
N LYS A 54 -8.09 -20.67 -4.75
CA LYS A 54 -7.94 -19.26 -5.09
C LYS A 54 -7.20 -18.55 -3.96
N TYR A 55 -6.17 -17.79 -4.31
CA TYR A 55 -5.34 -17.04 -3.40
C TYR A 55 -5.57 -15.54 -3.61
N VAL A 56 -5.83 -14.84 -2.52
CA VAL A 56 -6.15 -13.40 -2.52
C VAL A 56 -5.05 -12.64 -1.78
N PRO A 57 -4.45 -11.60 -2.37
CA PRO A 57 -3.44 -10.77 -1.71
C PRO A 57 -3.91 -10.18 -0.38
N ARG A 58 -3.04 -10.20 0.62
CA ARG A 58 -3.17 -9.44 1.88
C ARG A 58 -2.77 -7.98 1.64
N ALA A 59 -3.52 -7.31 0.77
CA ALA A 59 -3.26 -5.95 0.32
C ALA A 59 -4.42 -5.01 0.67
N VAL A 60 -4.09 -3.78 1.07
CA VAL A 60 -5.04 -2.67 1.26
C VAL A 60 -4.64 -1.54 0.31
N LEU A 61 -5.57 -1.12 -0.54
CA LEU A 61 -5.34 -0.09 -1.55
C LEU A 61 -6.05 1.18 -1.13
N VAL A 62 -5.29 2.26 -1.04
CA VAL A 62 -5.74 3.53 -0.48
C VAL A 62 -5.42 4.66 -1.44
N ASP A 63 -6.42 5.49 -1.76
CA ASP A 63 -6.19 6.77 -2.42
C ASP A 63 -7.28 7.77 -2.03
N LEU A 64 -6.95 9.06 -2.00
CA LEU A 64 -7.94 10.11 -1.74
C LEU A 64 -8.77 10.42 -2.99
N GLU A 65 -8.30 9.97 -4.16
CA GLU A 65 -9.01 10.10 -5.44
C GLU A 65 -9.52 8.74 -5.96
N PRO A 66 -10.73 8.67 -6.52
CA PRO A 66 -11.28 7.41 -7.04
C PRO A 66 -10.57 6.92 -8.31
N GLY A 67 -9.97 7.83 -9.10
CA GLY A 67 -9.45 7.51 -10.43
C GLY A 67 -8.36 6.45 -10.46
N THR A 68 -7.50 6.39 -9.44
CA THR A 68 -6.46 5.37 -9.33
C THR A 68 -7.06 3.97 -9.15
N MET A 69 -8.16 3.86 -8.41
CA MET A 69 -8.79 2.57 -8.12
C MET A 69 -9.43 1.96 -9.37
N ASP A 70 -10.07 2.80 -10.20
CA ASP A 70 -10.63 2.36 -11.48
C ASP A 70 -9.53 1.84 -12.41
N ALA A 71 -8.36 2.49 -12.43
CA ALA A 71 -7.22 2.04 -13.22
C ALA A 71 -6.68 0.67 -12.74
N VAL A 72 -6.56 0.46 -11.43
CA VAL A 72 -6.13 -0.84 -10.87
C VAL A 72 -7.15 -1.93 -11.18
N ARG A 73 -8.45 -1.65 -11.03
CA ARG A 73 -9.53 -2.62 -11.32
C ARG A 73 -9.63 -2.98 -12.80
N ALA A 74 -9.36 -2.02 -13.69
CA ALA A 74 -9.29 -2.26 -15.13
C ALA A 74 -7.99 -2.97 -15.56
N GLY A 75 -6.99 -3.02 -14.67
CA GLY A 75 -5.71 -3.68 -14.91
C GLY A 75 -5.82 -5.20 -14.99
N PRO A 76 -4.76 -5.88 -15.49
CA PRO A 76 -4.76 -7.32 -15.71
C PRO A 76 -5.00 -8.14 -14.44
N PHE A 77 -4.61 -7.62 -13.27
CA PHE A 77 -4.78 -8.25 -11.96
C PHE A 77 -5.86 -7.56 -11.10
N GLY A 78 -6.75 -6.75 -11.70
CA GLY A 78 -7.77 -6.02 -10.96
C GLY A 78 -8.76 -6.91 -10.20
N GLN A 79 -9.00 -8.14 -10.69
CA GLN A 79 -9.88 -9.13 -10.04
C GLN A 79 -9.20 -9.94 -8.93
N LEU A 80 -7.89 -9.77 -8.76
CA LEU A 80 -7.11 -10.48 -7.76
C LEU A 80 -7.40 -9.93 -6.35
N PHE A 81 -7.59 -8.61 -6.23
CA PHE A 81 -7.79 -7.93 -4.96
C PHE A 81 -9.23 -8.06 -4.45
N ARG A 82 -9.39 -8.14 -3.13
CA ARG A 82 -10.72 -8.14 -2.50
C ARG A 82 -11.37 -6.75 -2.66
N PRO A 83 -12.61 -6.63 -3.17
CA PRO A 83 -13.29 -5.34 -3.31
C PRO A 83 -13.38 -4.54 -2.01
N ASP A 84 -13.52 -5.23 -0.87
CA ASP A 84 -13.61 -4.63 0.48
C ASP A 84 -12.29 -4.01 0.96
N ASN A 85 -11.18 -4.27 0.27
CA ASN A 85 -9.86 -3.75 0.63
C ASN A 85 -9.49 -2.48 -0.16
N PHE A 86 -10.39 -1.98 -1.00
CA PHE A 86 -10.25 -0.70 -1.68
C PHE A 86 -10.91 0.39 -0.82
N VAL A 87 -10.11 1.32 -0.32
CA VAL A 87 -10.59 2.45 0.47
C VAL A 87 -10.22 3.73 -0.26
N PHE A 88 -11.21 4.53 -0.65
CA PHE A 88 -10.95 5.75 -1.39
C PHE A 88 -11.84 6.93 -1.01
N GLY A 89 -11.27 8.12 -1.13
CA GLY A 89 -11.94 9.39 -0.91
C GLY A 89 -12.70 9.90 -2.15
N GLN A 90 -13.30 11.08 -2.00
CA GLN A 90 -13.97 11.81 -3.09
C GLN A 90 -13.16 13.05 -3.53
N SER A 91 -12.06 13.35 -2.85
CA SER A 91 -11.32 14.61 -2.92
C SER A 91 -9.83 14.33 -2.81
N GLY A 92 -9.03 14.82 -3.74
CA GLY A 92 -7.59 14.61 -3.74
C GLY A 92 -6.82 15.58 -2.85
N ALA A 93 -5.66 15.14 -2.37
CA ALA A 93 -4.74 16.00 -1.62
C ALA A 93 -4.07 17.09 -2.49
N GLY A 94 -4.08 16.96 -3.82
CA GLY A 94 -3.56 17.97 -4.75
C GLY A 94 -2.11 18.39 -4.49
N ASN A 95 -1.22 17.40 -4.30
CA ASN A 95 0.19 17.61 -3.95
C ASN A 95 0.44 18.41 -2.66
N ASN A 96 -0.51 18.45 -1.74
CA ASN A 96 -0.36 19.10 -0.44
C ASN A 96 -0.31 18.06 0.68
N TRP A 97 0.86 17.91 1.32
CA TRP A 97 1.06 17.01 2.44
C TRP A 97 0.09 17.27 3.61
N ALA A 98 -0.15 18.55 3.95
CA ALA A 98 -1.01 18.90 5.07
C ALA A 98 -2.48 18.50 4.83
N LYS A 99 -2.95 18.54 3.58
CA LYS A 99 -4.27 18.02 3.25
C LYS A 99 -4.35 16.51 3.45
N GLY A 100 -3.33 15.79 2.98
CA GLY A 100 -3.24 14.34 3.17
C GLY A 100 -3.11 13.94 4.65
N HIS A 101 -2.42 14.73 5.47
CA HIS A 101 -2.12 14.35 6.85
C HIS A 101 -3.15 14.86 7.88
N TYR A 102 -3.67 16.08 7.72
CA TYR A 102 -4.51 16.73 8.74
C TYR A 102 -5.98 16.92 8.35
N THR A 103 -6.33 16.88 7.07
CA THR A 103 -7.72 17.12 6.64
C THR A 103 -8.33 15.91 5.94
N GLU A 104 -8.14 15.76 4.63
CA GLU A 104 -8.82 14.75 3.81
C GLU A 104 -8.40 13.33 4.23
N GLY A 105 -7.11 13.11 4.48
CA GLY A 105 -6.64 11.80 4.93
C GLY A 105 -7.02 11.48 6.36
N ALA A 106 -7.19 12.48 7.22
CA ALA A 106 -7.66 12.28 8.59
C ALA A 106 -9.13 11.84 8.64
N GLU A 107 -9.96 12.26 7.67
CA GLU A 107 -11.34 11.80 7.55
C GLU A 107 -11.44 10.34 7.05
N LEU A 108 -10.47 9.89 6.25
CA LEU A 108 -10.47 8.55 5.64
C LEU A 108 -9.69 7.50 6.46
N VAL A 109 -8.77 7.92 7.34
CA VAL A 109 -7.82 7.03 8.03
C VAL A 109 -8.50 5.94 8.84
N ASP A 110 -9.59 6.24 9.54
CA ASP A 110 -10.28 5.26 10.40
C ASP A 110 -10.87 4.10 9.58
N GLN A 111 -11.40 4.40 8.39
CA GLN A 111 -11.91 3.37 7.47
C GLN A 111 -10.79 2.47 6.97
N VAL A 112 -9.61 3.03 6.69
CA VAL A 112 -8.43 2.24 6.30
C VAL A 112 -7.97 1.36 7.45
N LEU A 113 -7.90 1.89 8.67
CA LEU A 113 -7.49 1.14 9.86
C LEU A 113 -8.42 -0.04 10.15
N ASP A 114 -9.73 0.12 9.96
CA ASP A 114 -10.69 -0.99 10.10
C ASP A 114 -10.43 -2.14 9.11
N VAL A 115 -10.07 -1.82 7.86
CA VAL A 115 -9.67 -2.84 6.87
C VAL A 115 -8.35 -3.48 7.26
N VAL A 116 -7.37 -2.69 7.71
CA VAL A 116 -6.06 -3.18 8.16
C VAL A 116 -6.21 -4.12 9.36
N ARG A 117 -7.08 -3.79 10.33
CA ARG A 117 -7.42 -4.65 11.47
C ARG A 117 -7.98 -5.99 11.01
N ARG A 118 -8.96 -5.98 10.09
CA ARG A 118 -9.55 -7.20 9.53
C ARG A 118 -8.49 -8.09 8.86
N GLU A 119 -7.58 -7.49 8.09
CA GLU A 119 -6.47 -8.25 7.48
C GLU A 119 -5.47 -8.77 8.52
N ALA A 120 -5.17 -7.99 9.56
CA ALA A 120 -4.31 -8.40 10.66
C ALA A 120 -4.91 -9.57 11.47
N GLU A 121 -6.21 -9.54 11.76
CA GLU A 121 -6.94 -10.62 12.44
C GLU A 121 -7.01 -11.90 11.60
N SER A 122 -6.97 -11.78 10.27
CA SER A 122 -6.92 -12.94 9.36
C SER A 122 -5.54 -13.61 9.29
N CYS A 123 -4.54 -13.12 10.02
CA CYS A 123 -3.20 -13.68 10.06
C CYS A 123 -3.00 -14.51 11.34
N ASP A 124 -2.49 -15.74 11.23
CA ASP A 124 -2.13 -16.55 12.40
C ASP A 124 -1.02 -15.89 13.25
N CYS A 125 -0.01 -15.33 12.57
CA CYS A 125 1.07 -14.58 13.19
C CYS A 125 1.50 -13.43 12.27
N LEU A 126 0.97 -12.24 12.53
CA LEU A 126 1.34 -11.04 11.79
C LEU A 126 2.80 -10.65 12.05
N GLN A 127 3.63 -10.63 11.02
CA GLN A 127 5.02 -10.16 11.12
C GLN A 127 5.12 -8.64 11.17
N GLY A 128 4.34 -7.97 10.32
CA GLY A 128 4.44 -6.52 10.14
C GLY A 128 3.65 -6.00 8.95
N PHE A 129 3.94 -4.74 8.64
CA PHE A 129 3.32 -3.97 7.57
C PHE A 129 4.37 -3.52 6.56
N GLN A 130 4.00 -3.60 5.28
CA GLN A 130 4.78 -3.06 4.18
C GLN A 130 3.98 -1.96 3.51
N ILE A 131 4.54 -0.76 3.39
CA ILE A 131 3.82 0.39 2.84
C ILE A 131 4.56 0.90 1.61
N THR A 132 3.89 0.91 0.44
CA THR A 132 4.40 1.53 -0.78
C THR A 132 3.74 2.90 -0.97
N HIS A 133 4.57 3.95 -1.06
CA HIS A 133 4.08 5.33 -1.18
C HIS A 133 5.12 6.25 -1.84
N SER A 134 4.70 7.44 -2.26
CA SER A 134 5.60 8.50 -2.70
C SER A 134 5.75 9.59 -1.65
N LEU A 135 6.96 10.12 -1.50
CA LEU A 135 7.23 11.24 -0.57
C LEU A 135 6.94 12.61 -1.19
N GLY A 136 6.87 12.69 -2.52
CA GLY A 136 6.58 13.94 -3.24
C GLY A 136 5.09 14.28 -3.33
N GLY A 137 4.20 13.29 -3.26
CA GLY A 137 2.75 13.49 -3.44
C GLY A 137 2.05 14.11 -2.24
N GLY A 138 0.75 14.40 -2.36
CA GLY A 138 -0.08 14.80 -1.22
C GLY A 138 -0.63 13.59 -0.45
N THR A 139 -1.24 12.65 -1.17
CA THR A 139 -1.84 11.44 -0.59
C THR A 139 -0.78 10.47 -0.08
N GLY A 140 0.15 10.04 -0.95
CA GLY A 140 1.20 9.10 -0.59
C GLY A 140 2.02 9.61 0.60
N ALA A 141 2.44 10.88 0.55
CA ALA A 141 3.30 11.45 1.57
C ALA A 141 2.53 11.77 2.86
N GLY A 142 1.44 12.54 2.77
CA GLY A 142 0.66 13.02 3.92
C GLY A 142 -0.14 11.91 4.59
N MET A 143 -1.04 11.28 3.83
CA MET A 143 -1.89 10.20 4.36
C MET A 143 -1.08 8.94 4.65
N GLY A 144 -0.08 8.61 3.83
CA GLY A 144 0.80 7.46 4.10
C GLY A 144 1.54 7.58 5.42
N THR A 145 2.08 8.75 5.74
CA THR A 145 2.75 8.98 7.04
C THR A 145 1.80 9.02 8.23
N LEU A 146 0.58 9.53 8.04
CA LEU A 146 -0.47 9.43 9.06
C LEU A 146 -0.80 7.96 9.37
N LEU A 147 -0.99 7.14 8.33
CA LEU A 147 -1.26 5.71 8.48
C LEU A 147 -0.14 4.98 9.20
N ILE A 148 1.11 5.29 8.86
CA ILE A 148 2.29 4.71 9.52
C ILE A 148 2.25 4.98 11.04
N SER A 149 2.02 6.24 11.44
CA SER A 149 1.93 6.63 12.85
C SER A 149 0.78 5.90 13.55
N LYS A 150 -0.42 5.86 12.96
CA LYS A 150 -1.58 5.20 13.54
C LYS A 150 -1.41 3.69 13.68
N ILE A 151 -0.82 3.04 12.69
CA ILE A 151 -0.52 1.60 12.75
C ILE A 151 0.54 1.34 13.83
N ARG A 152 1.54 2.22 13.98
CA ARG A 152 2.56 2.08 15.04
C ARG A 152 1.96 2.25 16.45
N GLU A 153 0.99 3.13 16.62
CA GLU A 153 0.25 3.28 17.88
C GLU A 153 -0.53 2.00 18.24
N GLU A 154 -1.18 1.37 17.26
CA GLU A 154 -2.03 0.20 17.48
C GLU A 154 -1.25 -1.13 17.52
N PHE A 155 -0.18 -1.23 16.73
CA PHE A 155 0.65 -2.42 16.58
C PHE A 155 2.13 -2.12 16.90
N PRO A 156 2.46 -1.71 18.14
CA PRO A 156 3.80 -1.22 18.49
C PRO A 156 4.90 -2.28 18.35
N ASP A 157 4.56 -3.55 18.55
CA ASP A 157 5.51 -4.68 18.50
C ASP A 157 5.66 -5.30 17.09
N ARG A 158 5.07 -4.68 16.06
CA ARG A 158 5.10 -5.18 14.68
C ARG A 158 6.06 -4.36 13.82
N MET A 159 6.76 -5.04 12.93
CA MET A 159 7.72 -4.39 12.04
C MET A 159 7.01 -3.49 11.04
N MET A 160 7.51 -2.27 10.87
CA MET A 160 7.04 -1.31 9.87
C MET A 160 8.12 -1.09 8.80
N ALA A 161 7.89 -1.63 7.62
CA ALA A 161 8.76 -1.46 6.45
C ALA A 161 8.10 -0.53 5.42
N THR A 162 8.83 0.47 4.92
CA THR A 162 8.32 1.38 3.89
C THR A 162 9.15 1.32 2.61
N PHE A 163 8.48 1.37 1.48
CA PHE A 163 9.06 1.53 0.15
C PHE A 163 8.70 2.93 -0.33
N SER A 164 9.63 3.84 -0.12
CA SER A 164 9.44 5.28 -0.23
C SER A 164 10.07 5.80 -1.51
N VAL A 165 9.24 6.26 -2.45
CA VAL A 165 9.73 6.92 -3.66
C VAL A 165 10.10 8.35 -3.35
N VAL A 166 11.39 8.65 -3.45
CA VAL A 166 11.97 9.98 -3.23
C VAL A 166 11.81 10.80 -4.51
N PRO A 167 11.32 12.05 -4.43
CA PRO A 167 11.14 12.88 -5.61
C PRO A 167 12.46 13.26 -6.26
N SER A 168 12.45 13.35 -7.60
CA SER A 168 13.59 13.69 -8.44
C SER A 168 13.15 14.73 -9.48
N PRO A 169 13.88 15.84 -9.65
CA PRO A 169 13.49 16.94 -10.53
C PRO A 169 13.52 16.57 -12.03
N LYS A 170 14.02 15.38 -12.38
CA LYS A 170 14.01 14.89 -13.77
C LYS A 170 12.67 14.28 -14.17
N VAL A 171 11.86 13.87 -13.20
CA VAL A 171 10.64 13.08 -13.43
C VAL A 171 9.38 13.88 -13.09
N SER A 172 9.46 14.85 -12.18
CA SER A 172 8.33 15.68 -11.78
C SER A 172 8.69 17.16 -11.72
N ASP A 173 7.79 17.99 -12.26
CA ASP A 173 7.88 19.46 -12.22
C ASP A 173 7.16 20.07 -11.00
N THR A 174 6.70 19.24 -10.06
CA THR A 174 5.95 19.73 -8.89
C THR A 174 6.87 20.44 -7.90
N VAL A 175 6.79 21.76 -7.86
CA VAL A 175 7.65 22.63 -7.03
C VAL A 175 7.53 22.40 -5.52
N VAL A 176 6.45 21.76 -5.06
CA VAL A 176 6.21 21.50 -3.63
C VAL A 176 6.70 20.13 -3.13
N GLU A 177 7.20 19.28 -4.02
CA GLU A 177 7.70 17.95 -3.62
C GLU A 177 8.79 17.97 -2.56
N PRO A 178 9.78 18.91 -2.57
CA PRO A 178 10.77 18.98 -1.51
C PRO A 178 10.15 19.26 -0.13
N TYR A 179 9.07 20.04 -0.07
CA TYR A 179 8.35 20.29 1.19
C TYR A 179 7.65 19.02 1.69
N ASN A 180 6.92 18.35 0.81
CA ASN A 180 6.22 17.10 1.13
C ASN A 180 7.21 16.02 1.60
N ALA A 181 8.33 15.88 0.90
CA ALA A 181 9.35 14.90 1.25
C ALA A 181 10.00 15.21 2.60
N THR A 182 10.32 16.48 2.88
CA THR A 182 10.90 16.87 4.18
C THR A 182 9.96 16.55 5.34
N LEU A 183 8.67 16.88 5.18
CA LEU A 183 7.64 16.61 6.19
C LEU A 183 7.43 15.10 6.39
N SER A 184 7.41 14.33 5.31
CA SER A 184 7.26 12.88 5.40
C SER A 184 8.47 12.18 6.00
N VAL A 185 9.69 12.59 5.65
CA VAL A 185 10.91 12.01 6.23
C VAL A 185 10.94 12.20 7.74
N HIS A 186 10.51 13.36 8.24
CA HIS A 186 10.41 13.59 9.68
C HIS A 186 9.54 12.53 10.37
N GLN A 187 8.38 12.19 9.79
CA GLN A 187 7.49 11.15 10.32
C GLN A 187 8.08 9.74 10.17
N LEU A 188 8.78 9.46 9.08
CA LEU A 188 9.37 8.15 8.82
C LEU A 188 10.51 7.80 9.78
N VAL A 189 11.32 8.80 10.17
CA VAL A 189 12.44 8.61 11.10
C VAL A 189 11.97 8.09 12.46
N GLU A 190 10.77 8.47 12.90
CA GLU A 190 10.25 8.08 14.21
C GLU A 190 9.40 6.80 14.16
N ASN A 191 8.70 6.55 13.05
CA ASN A 191 7.65 5.53 13.00
C ASN A 191 7.95 4.33 12.08
N SER A 192 8.99 4.37 11.25
CA SER A 192 9.41 3.23 10.44
C SER A 192 10.61 2.51 11.06
N ASP A 193 10.59 1.18 11.07
CA ASP A 193 11.74 0.38 11.50
C ASP A 193 12.75 0.20 10.35
N GLU A 194 12.23 0.13 9.10
CA GLU A 194 13.03 0.03 7.89
C GLU A 194 12.39 0.86 6.75
N THR A 195 13.21 1.62 6.01
CA THR A 195 12.76 2.39 4.86
C THR A 195 13.69 2.20 3.67
N PHE A 196 13.13 1.67 2.58
CA PHE A 196 13.77 1.54 1.28
C PHE A 196 13.53 2.83 0.48
N CYS A 197 14.57 3.62 0.30
CA CYS A 197 14.53 4.82 -0.53
C CYS A 197 14.71 4.44 -2.00
N ILE A 198 13.69 4.70 -2.82
CA ILE A 198 13.71 4.48 -4.26
C ILE A 198 13.77 5.86 -4.92
N ASP A 199 14.88 6.18 -5.60
CA ASP A 199 15.02 7.43 -6.33
C ASP A 199 14.35 7.33 -7.71
N ASN A 200 13.70 8.41 -8.14
CA ASN A 200 12.93 8.51 -9.39
C ASN A 200 13.81 8.86 -10.61
#